data_AF-X0XSX3-F1
#
_entry.id   AF-X0XSX3-F1
#
_cell.length_a   1.000
_cell.length_b   1.000
_cell.length_c   1.000
_cell.angle_alpha   90.00
_cell.angle_beta   90.00
_cell.angle_gamma   90.00
#
_symmetry.space_group_name_H-M   'P 1'
#
loop_
_entity.id
_entity.type
_entity.pdbx_description
1 polymer ?
#
loop_
_entity_poly.entity_id
_entity_poly.type
_entity_poly.pdbx_seq_one_letter_code
_entity_poly.pdbx_strand_id
1 'polypeptide(L)'
;ATILLPSWMRWLGVAGSTAAALLLVWMFTSLGMNITDSVTIRREHYLVTSGPYRWIRHPLYTFGGLLFLGLSLIMGNWLIPLLGIPTYAILIHRTGVEEIALQERFGDEYHLYTERTGRFFPRLG
;
A
#
# COMPACT_ATOMS: atom_id res chain seq x y z
N ALA A 1 7.31 -8.64 -24.85
CA ALA A 1 8.76 -8.52 -25.01
C ALA A 1 9.43 -8.93 -23.71
N THR A 2 9.95 -10.16 -23.63
CA THR A 2 10.66 -10.66 -22.45
C THR A 2 12.13 -10.28 -22.58
N ILE A 3 12.67 -9.53 -21.61
CA ILE A 3 14.06 -9.15 -21.56
C ILE A 3 14.82 -10.27 -20.84
N LEU A 4 16.00 -10.63 -21.35
CA LEU A 4 16.96 -11.48 -20.63
C LEU A 4 17.58 -10.65 -19.50
N LEU A 5 16.84 -10.52 -18.39
CA LEU A 5 17.38 -9.88 -17.20
C LEU A 5 18.46 -10.77 -16.56
N PRO A 6 19.59 -10.19 -16.13
CA PRO A 6 20.57 -10.87 -15.30
C PRO A 6 19.93 -11.58 -14.10
N SER A 7 20.46 -12.74 -13.74
CA SER A 7 19.95 -13.55 -12.61
C SER A 7 19.91 -12.78 -11.28
N TRP A 8 20.89 -11.90 -11.04
CA TRP A 8 20.93 -11.08 -9.83
C TRP A 8 19.73 -10.12 -9.72
N MET A 9 19.24 -9.57 -10.85
CA MET A 9 18.05 -8.71 -10.86
C MET A 9 16.79 -9.49 -10.53
N ARG A 10 16.71 -10.76 -10.97
CA ARG A 10 15.59 -11.64 -10.59
C ARG A 10 15.62 -11.96 -9.11
N TRP A 11 16.80 -12.24 -8.54
CA TRP A 11 16.96 -12.47 -7.10
C TRP A 11 16.64 -11.22 -6.26
N LEU A 12 16.98 -10.03 -6.74
CA LEU A 12 16.52 -8.78 -6.13
C LEU A 12 14.99 -8.64 -6.20
N GLY A 13 14.38 -9.01 -7.33
CA GLY A 13 12.93 -9.08 -7.47
C GLY A 13 12.30 -10.04 -6.44
N VAL A 14 12.85 -11.25 -6.28
CA VAL A 14 12.41 -12.22 -5.27
C VAL A 14 12.53 -11.63 -3.86
N ALA A 15 13.72 -11.15 -3.49
CA ALA A 15 13.95 -10.59 -2.16
C ALA A 15 13.02 -9.41 -1.87
N GLY A 16 12.84 -8.51 -2.83
CA GLY A 16 11.95 -7.35 -2.73
C GLY A 16 10.48 -7.76 -2.62
N SER A 17 10.01 -8.69 -3.45
CA SER A 17 8.64 -9.23 -3.39
C SER A 17 8.37 -9.96 -2.08
N THR A 18 9.32 -10.75 -1.58
CA THR A 18 9.20 -11.41 -0.28
C THR A 18 9.10 -10.41 0.85
N ALA A 19 9.97 -9.38 0.87
CA ALA A 19 9.89 -8.32 1.86
C ALA A 19 8.55 -7.56 1.79
N ALA A 20 8.09 -7.23 0.58
CA ALA A 20 6.80 -6.59 0.36
C ALA A 20 5.63 -7.45 0.85
N ALA A 21 5.67 -8.76 0.60
CA ALA A 21 4.66 -9.70 1.08
C ALA A 21 4.63 -9.77 2.61
N LEU A 22 5.79 -9.79 3.27
CA LEU A 22 5.87 -9.74 4.74
C LEU A 22 5.31 -8.43 5.30
N LEU A 23 5.58 -7.29 4.64
CA LEU A 23 5.01 -5.99 5.01
C LEU A 23 3.49 -5.95 4.82
N LEU A 24 2.95 -6.59 3.76
CA LEU A 24 1.52 -6.75 3.56
C LEU A 24 0.89 -7.63 4.63
N VAL A 25 1.51 -8.76 4.97
CA VAL A 25 1.05 -9.61 6.09
C VAL A 25 1.06 -8.82 7.39
N TRP A 26 2.10 -8.02 7.65
CA TRP A 26 2.14 -7.14 8.81
C TRP A 26 1.05 -6.05 8.78
N MET A 27 0.74 -5.49 7.61
CA MET A 27 -0.35 -4.54 7.42
C MET A 27 -1.72 -5.16 7.69
N PHE A 28 -2.01 -6.33 7.12
CA PHE A 28 -3.26 -7.04 7.34
C PHE A 28 -3.39 -7.54 8.80
N THR A 29 -2.32 -8.06 9.38
CA THR A 29 -2.34 -8.46 10.81
C THR A 29 -2.47 -7.26 11.75
N SER A 30 -1.96 -6.08 11.38
CA SER A 30 -2.15 -4.83 12.14
C SER A 30 -3.57 -4.27 12.04
N LEU A 31 -4.28 -4.55 10.94
CA LEU A 31 -5.74 -4.37 10.88
C LEU A 31 -6.45 -5.36 11.82
N GLY A 32 -5.87 -6.53 12.09
CA GLY A 32 -6.41 -7.52 13.02
C GLY A 32 -7.82 -7.97 12.60
N MET A 33 -8.77 -7.97 13.55
CA MET A 33 -10.20 -8.30 13.32
C MET A 33 -11.01 -7.22 12.58
N ASN A 34 -10.40 -6.11 12.13
CA ASN A 34 -11.06 -5.15 11.22
C ASN A 34 -11.08 -5.62 9.75
N ILE A 35 -10.49 -6.78 9.43
CA ILE A 35 -10.66 -7.43 8.13
C ILE A 35 -11.92 -8.30 8.21
N THR A 36 -13.05 -7.79 7.72
CA THR A 36 -14.22 -8.63 7.44
C THR A 36 -14.40 -8.73 5.93
N ASP A 37 -14.62 -9.96 5.46
CA ASP A 37 -14.88 -10.40 4.07
C ASP A 37 -16.22 -9.89 3.50
N SER A 38 -16.76 -8.83 4.09
CA SER A 38 -18.03 -8.25 3.70
C SER A 38 -18.00 -6.75 3.96
N VAL A 39 -18.50 -6.01 2.97
CA VAL A 39 -18.95 -4.62 3.06
C VAL A 39 -20.14 -4.57 4.03
N THR A 40 -19.93 -4.90 5.30
CA THR A 40 -20.93 -4.84 6.37
C THR A 40 -20.46 -3.85 7.40
N ILE A 41 -20.72 -2.59 7.06
CA ILE A 41 -21.28 -1.55 7.92
C ILE A 41 -21.50 -2.04 9.36
N ARG A 42 -20.55 -1.80 10.27
CA ARG A 42 -20.80 -1.79 11.72
C ARG A 42 -20.44 -0.42 12.30
N ARG A 43 -21.24 -0.03 13.30
CA ARG A 43 -21.56 1.33 13.74
C ARG A 43 -20.44 2.10 14.47
N GLU A 44 -19.26 1.52 14.64
CA GLU A 44 -18.15 2.10 15.42
C GLU A 44 -16.83 1.96 14.64
N HIS A 45 -16.69 2.71 13.55
CA HIS A 45 -15.38 2.82 12.91
C HIS A 45 -14.49 3.71 13.77
N TYR A 46 -13.43 3.14 14.34
CA TYR A 46 -12.30 3.90 14.90
C TYR A 46 -11.19 3.99 13.86
N LEU A 47 -10.40 5.05 13.91
CA LEU A 47 -9.27 5.23 13.01
C LEU A 47 -8.12 4.29 13.41
N VAL A 48 -7.75 3.37 12.51
CA VAL A 48 -6.63 2.44 12.76
C VAL A 48 -5.31 3.19 12.55
N THR A 49 -4.56 3.38 13.64
CA THR A 49 -3.27 4.10 13.63
C THR A 49 -2.10 3.23 14.12
N SER A 50 -2.33 1.91 14.28
CA SER A 50 -1.35 0.94 14.78
C SER A 50 -0.62 0.21 13.64
N GLY A 51 0.53 -0.40 13.96
CA GLY A 51 1.35 -1.10 12.97
C GLY A 51 1.84 -0.16 11.86
N PRO A 52 1.84 -0.56 10.57
CA PRO A 52 2.34 0.28 9.48
C PRO A 52 1.55 1.59 9.32
N TYR A 53 0.29 1.61 9.76
CA TYR A 53 -0.56 2.80 9.76
C TYR A 53 -0.02 3.91 10.65
N ARG A 54 0.86 3.61 11.62
CA ARG A 54 1.53 4.63 12.43
C ARG A 54 2.44 5.55 11.61
N TRP A 55 2.93 5.10 10.47
CA TRP A 55 3.88 5.84 9.64
C TRP A 55 3.29 6.26 8.29
N ILE A 56 2.43 5.42 7.70
CA ILE A 56 1.90 5.59 6.34
C ILE A 56 0.38 5.41 6.38
N ARG A 57 -0.38 6.35 5.81
CA ARG A 57 -1.85 6.27 5.75
C ARG A 57 -2.37 5.20 4.78
N HIS A 58 -1.65 5.02 3.68
CA HIS A 58 -2.03 4.14 2.57
C HIS A 58 -0.98 3.02 2.33
N PRO A 59 -0.65 2.19 3.35
CA PRO A 59 0.45 1.22 3.26
C PRO A 59 0.22 0.13 2.20
N LEU A 60 -1.04 -0.21 1.91
CA LEU A 60 -1.41 -1.16 0.85
C LEU A 60 -0.88 -0.74 -0.52
N TYR A 61 -0.95 0.56 -0.83
CA TYR A 61 -0.49 1.08 -2.12
C TYR A 61 1.03 0.96 -2.23
N THR A 62 1.74 1.34 -1.17
CA THR A 62 3.20 1.27 -1.11
C THR A 62 3.72 -0.17 -1.19
N PHE A 63 3.21 -1.06 -0.34
CA PHE A 63 3.68 -2.45 -0.30
C PHE A 63 3.18 -3.25 -1.50
N GLY A 64 1.94 -3.01 -1.95
CA GLY A 64 1.40 -3.62 -3.18
C GLY A 64 2.14 -3.19 -4.44
N GLY A 65 2.49 -1.90 -4.54
CA GLY A 65 3.33 -1.38 -5.62
C GLY A 65 4.73 -2.01 -5.63
N LEU A 66 5.35 -2.15 -4.45
CA LEU A 66 6.66 -2.81 -4.31
C LEU A 66 6.58 -4.30 -4.71
N LEU A 67 5.53 -5.00 -4.28
CA LEU A 67 5.29 -6.39 -4.65
C LEU A 67 5.14 -6.53 -6.17
N PHE A 68 4.33 -5.67 -6.79
CA PHE A 68 4.11 -5.64 -8.24
C PHE A 68 5.41 -5.39 -9.02
N LEU A 69 6.23 -4.44 -8.57
CA LEU A 69 7.54 -4.17 -9.19
C LEU A 69 8.49 -5.37 -9.09
N GLY A 70 8.55 -6.03 -7.92
CA GLY A 70 9.37 -7.23 -7.74
C GLY A 70 8.91 -8.39 -8.63
N LEU A 71 7.59 -8.61 -8.76
CA LEU A 71 7.04 -9.64 -9.66
C LEU A 71 7.37 -9.34 -11.13
N SER A 72 7.29 -8.07 -11.54
CA SER A 72 7.72 -7.62 -12.87
C SER A 72 9.20 -7.95 -13.15
N LEU A 73 10.08 -7.71 -12.17
CA LEU A 73 11.52 -8.04 -12.28
C LEU A 73 11.76 -9.55 -12.41
N ILE A 74 11.02 -10.37 -11.67
CA ILE A 74 11.10 -11.83 -11.75
C ILE A 74 10.69 -12.31 -13.14
N MET A 75 9.57 -11.79 -13.67
CA MET A 75 9.07 -12.14 -15.00
C MET A 75 9.95 -11.61 -16.14
N GLY A 76 10.75 -10.57 -15.87
CA GLY A 76 11.63 -9.97 -16.87
C GLY A 76 10.87 -9.29 -18.01
N ASN A 77 9.69 -8.74 -17.74
CA ASN A 77 8.84 -8.13 -18.76
C ASN A 77 8.53 -6.68 -18.41
N TRP A 78 9.18 -5.75 -19.11
CA TRP A 78 9.03 -4.30 -18.91
C TRP A 78 7.65 -3.76 -19.30
N LEU A 79 6.85 -4.52 -20.07
CA LEU A 79 5.47 -4.14 -20.37
C LEU A 79 4.56 -4.23 -19.15
N ILE A 80 4.88 -5.11 -18.19
CA ILE A 80 4.10 -5.24 -16.95
C ILE A 80 4.10 -3.93 -16.17
N PRO A 81 5.24 -3.33 -15.80
CA PRO A 81 5.26 -2.07 -15.08
C PRO A 81 4.74 -0.93 -15.95
N LEU A 82 5.02 -0.92 -17.26
CA LEU A 82 4.51 0.09 -18.17
C LEU A 82 2.97 0.16 -18.15
N LEU A 83 2.30 -0.99 -18.26
CA LEU A 83 0.84 -1.07 -18.23
C LEU A 83 0.28 -0.90 -16.81
N GLY A 84 1.07 -1.23 -15.79
CA GLY A 84 0.70 -1.05 -14.38
C GLY A 84 0.74 0.41 -13.92
N ILE A 85 1.60 1.27 -14.49
CA ILE A 85 1.73 2.68 -14.10
C ILE A 85 0.38 3.43 -14.20
N PRO A 86 -0.38 3.39 -15.30
CA PRO A 86 -1.71 4.02 -15.37
C PRO A 86 -2.68 3.51 -14.31
N THR A 87 -2.73 2.20 -14.09
CA THR A 87 -3.59 1.60 -13.05
C THR A 87 -3.19 2.08 -11.66
N TYR A 88 -1.89 2.13 -11.38
CA TYR A 88 -1.35 2.61 -10.11
C TYR A 88 -1.59 4.13 -9.92
N ALA A 89 -1.54 4.92 -10.99
CA ALA A 89 -1.87 6.34 -10.95
C ALA A 89 -3.36 6.60 -10.62
N ILE A 90 -4.27 5.81 -11.20
CA ILE A 90 -5.70 5.87 -10.88
C ILE A 90 -5.93 5.50 -9.40
N LEU A 91 -5.25 4.46 -8.92
CA LEU A 91 -5.26 4.04 -7.52
C LEU A 91 -4.79 5.14 -6.57
N ILE A 92 -3.69 5.83 -6.90
CA ILE A 92 -3.21 7.01 -6.16
C ILE A 92 -4.25 8.13 -6.18
N HIS A 93 -4.86 8.43 -7.33
CA HIS A 93 -5.89 9.47 -7.39
C HIS A 93 -7.09 9.15 -6.49
N ARG A 94 -7.52 7.88 -6.49
CA ARG A 94 -8.61 7.39 -5.65
C ARG A 94 -8.36 7.58 -4.15
N THR A 95 -7.10 7.54 -3.69
CA THR A 95 -6.79 7.83 -2.28
C THR A 95 -7.27 9.22 -1.86
N GLY A 96 -7.32 10.21 -2.76
CA GLY A 96 -7.83 11.54 -2.41
C GLY A 96 -9.31 11.52 -2.01
N VAL A 97 -10.13 10.74 -2.70
CA VAL A 97 -11.55 10.55 -2.38
C VAL A 97 -11.71 9.83 -1.03
N GLU A 98 -10.84 8.86 -0.76
CA GLU A 98 -10.80 8.16 0.51
C GLU A 98 -10.40 9.08 1.66
N GLU A 99 -9.37 9.92 1.48
CA GLU A 99 -8.95 10.90 2.50
C GLU A 99 -10.06 11.92 2.79
N ILE A 100 -10.83 12.36 1.79
CA ILE A 100 -12.01 13.24 1.99
C ILE A 100 -13.07 12.53 2.84
N ALA A 101 -13.44 11.30 2.48
CA ALA A 101 -14.43 10.53 3.24
C ALA A 101 -13.97 10.24 4.69
N LEU A 102 -12.67 10.01 4.90
CA LEU A 102 -12.08 9.86 6.23
C LEU A 102 -12.12 11.18 7.01
N GLN A 103 -11.79 12.31 6.37
CA GLN A 103 -11.87 13.64 6.98
C GLN A 103 -13.32 14.00 7.38
N GLU A 104 -14.30 13.74 6.51
CA GLU A 104 -15.72 13.98 6.80
C GLU A 104 -16.22 13.13 7.97
N ARG A 105 -15.67 11.91 8.12
CA ARG A 105 -16.10 10.96 9.14
C ARG A 105 -15.43 11.17 10.50
N PHE A 106 -14.13 11.45 10.50
CA PHE A 106 -13.29 11.47 11.70
C PHE A 106 -12.81 12.87 12.10
N GLY A 107 -13.00 13.88 11.24
CA GLY A 107 -12.70 15.27 11.53
C GLY A 107 -11.27 15.50 12.05
N ASP A 108 -11.17 16.08 13.24
CA ASP A 108 -9.89 16.45 13.86
C ASP A 108 -9.01 15.24 14.20
N GLU A 109 -9.59 14.07 14.47
CA GLU A 109 -8.82 12.85 14.73
C GLU A 109 -8.00 12.45 13.49
N TYR A 110 -8.62 12.54 12.31
CA TYR A 110 -7.93 12.27 11.06
C TYR A 110 -6.93 13.37 10.70
N HIS A 111 -7.24 14.64 11.02
CA HIS A 111 -6.30 15.74 10.82
C HIS A 111 -5.01 15.52 11.63
N LEU A 112 -5.11 15.28 12.94
CA LEU A 112 -3.95 14.98 13.80
C LEU A 112 -3.17 13.75 13.34
N TYR A 113 -3.88 12.74 12.84
CA TYR A 113 -3.26 11.56 12.24
C TYR A 113 -2.47 11.91 10.97
N THR A 114 -3.02 12.78 10.11
CA THR A 114 -2.35 13.21 8.88
C THR A 114 -1.11 14.05 9.16
N GLU A 115 -0.99 14.71 10.31
CA GLU A 115 0.21 15.45 10.73
C GLU A 115 1.38 14.53 11.08
N ARG A 116 1.08 13.36 11.67
CA ARG A 116 2.11 12.43 12.17
C ARG A 116 2.51 11.36 11.15
N THR A 117 1.78 11.26 10.04
CA THR A 117 1.95 10.21 9.04
C THR A 117 2.18 10.79 7.65
N GLY A 118 2.92 10.07 6.81
CA GLY A 118 2.98 10.37 5.39
C GLY A 118 1.93 9.60 4.60
N ARG A 119 1.67 10.05 3.36
CA ARG A 119 0.62 9.45 2.52
C ARG A 119 1.00 8.06 2.02
N PHE A 120 2.18 7.96 1.40
CA PHE A 120 2.72 6.71 0.83
C PHE A 120 4.08 6.29 1.41
N PHE A 121 4.84 7.24 1.92
CA PHE A 121 6.12 6.99 2.59
C PHE A 121 6.06 7.58 3.99
N PRO A 122 6.86 7.08 4.95
CA PRO A 122 6.95 7.68 6.27
C PRO A 122 7.31 9.16 6.14
N ARG A 123 6.73 10.00 7.00
CA ARG A 123 7.24 11.36 7.13
C ARG A 123 8.67 11.28 7.68
N LEU A 124 9.62 11.75 6.89
CA LEU A 124 10.94 12.10 7.37
C LEU A 124 10.76 13.44 8.08
N GLY A 125 10.51 13.38 9.39
CA GLY A 125 10.51 14.55 10.26
C GLY A 125 11.93 15.06 10.48
#